data_AF-A0A4Q3DX23-F1
#
_entry.id   AF-A0A4Q3DX23-F1
#
_cell.length_a   1.000
_cell.length_b   1.000
_cell.length_c   1.000
_cell.angle_alpha   90.00
_cell.angle_beta   90.00
_cell.angle_gamma   90.00
#
_symmetry.space_group_name_H-M   'P 1'
#
loop_
_entity.id
_entity.type
_entity.pdbx_description
1 polymer ?
#
loop_
_entity_poly.entity_id
_entity_poly.type
_entity_poly.pdbx_seq_one_letter_code
_entity_poly.pdbx_strand_id
1 'polypeptide(L)' 'MKIQILVGDQVVNTQLVSVEALGRAPSSKELKQLALKAALEDRAVTIAQSLQAKFRIFDVTGKLVENIDDAT' A
#
# COMPACT_ATOMS: atom_id res chain seq x y z
N MET A 1 1.99 -7.90 -7.38
CA MET A 1 1.55 -7.74 -5.98
C MET A 1 0.42 -6.73 -5.93
N LYS A 2 -0.47 -6.84 -4.95
CA LYS A 2 -1.58 -5.93 -4.73
C LYS A 2 -1.39 -5.28 -3.37
N ILE A 3 -1.43 -3.96 -3.30
CA ILE A 3 -1.38 -3.20 -2.05
C ILE A 3 -2.76 -2.58 -1.83
N GLN A 4 -3.32 -2.79 -0.66
CA GLN A 4 -4.51 -2.09 -0.22
C GLN A 4 -4.14 -1.04 0.81
N ILE A 5 -4.75 0.12 0.66
CA ILE A 5 -4.59 1.27 1.55
C ILE A 5 -5.88 1.38 2.32
N LEU A 6 -5.77 1.35 3.64
CA LEU A 6 -6.90 1.38 4.55
C LEU A 6 -6.83 2.64 5.41
N VAL A 7 -7.96 3.29 5.63
CA VAL A 7 -8.09 4.37 6.61
C VAL A 7 -9.07 3.90 7.67
N GLY A 8 -8.57 3.67 8.88
CA GLY A 8 -9.28 2.83 9.86
C GLY A 8 -9.44 1.41 9.32
N ASP A 9 -10.69 0.94 9.19
CA ASP A 9 -11.03 -0.39 8.67
C ASP A 9 -11.53 -0.38 7.21
N GLN A 10 -11.61 0.80 6.58
CA GLN A 10 -12.12 0.93 5.21
C GLN A 10 -10.99 0.94 4.18
N VAL A 11 -11.14 0.12 3.13
CA VAL A 11 -10.25 0.17 1.96
C VAL A 11 -10.60 1.42 1.15
N VAL A 12 -9.67 2.36 1.09
CA VAL A 12 -9.84 3.62 0.34
C VAL A 12 -9.14 3.58 -1.01
N ASN A 13 -8.12 2.73 -1.18
CA ASN A 13 -7.43 2.56 -2.44
C ASN A 13 -6.85 1.14 -2.57
N THR A 14 -6.72 0.68 -3.81
CA THR A 14 -6.07 -0.57 -4.16
C THR A 14 -5.13 -0.33 -5.33
N GLN A 15 -3.84 -0.57 -5.13
CA GLN A 15 -2.83 -0.44 -6.16
C GLN A 15 -2.27 -1.81 -6.56
N LEU A 16 -2.17 -2.04 -7.87
CA LEU A 16 -1.43 -3.16 -8.41
C LEU A 16 0.00 -2.74 -8.67
N VAL A 17 0.95 -3.40 -8.01
CA VAL A 17 2.38 -3.19 -8.21
C VAL A 17 2.95 -4.37 -8.97
N SER A 18 3.42 -4.12 -10.19
CA SER A 18 4.20 -5.11 -10.93
C SER A 18 5.63 -5.11 -10.42
N VAL A 19 6.06 -6.25 -9.87
CA VAL A 19 7.39 -6.42 -9.26
C VAL A 19 8.45 -6.75 -10.31
N GLU A 20 8.03 -7.17 -11.50
CA GLU A 20 8.92 -7.53 -12.60
C GLU A 20 9.81 -6.36 -13.07
N ALA A 21 9.35 -5.12 -12.87
CA ALA A 21 10.10 -3.93 -13.23
C ALA A 21 11.28 -3.61 -12.28
N LEU A 22 11.31 -4.20 -11.08
CA LEU A 22 12.25 -3.80 -10.02
C LEU A 22 13.52 -4.64 -9.97
N GLY A 23 13.60 -5.75 -10.72
CA GLY A 23 14.77 -6.66 -10.74
C GLY A 23 15.08 -7.35 -9.40
N ARG A 24 14.37 -6.98 -8.33
CA ARG A 24 14.43 -7.52 -6.96
C ARG A 24 13.07 -7.37 -6.31
N ALA A 25 12.78 -8.20 -5.30
CA ALA A 25 11.61 -8.00 -4.46
C ALA A 25 11.77 -6.68 -3.67
N PRO A 26 10.86 -5.70 -3.83
CA PRO A 26 10.89 -4.47 -3.07
C PRO A 26 10.66 -4.76 -1.59
N SER A 27 11.35 -3.99 -0.76
CA SER A 27 11.14 -4.02 0.68
C SER A 27 9.73 -3.52 1.04
N SER A 28 9.23 -3.96 2.19
CA SER A 28 7.97 -3.46 2.79
C SER A 28 7.93 -1.92 2.80
N LYS A 29 9.05 -1.25 3.14
CA LYS A 29 9.18 0.22 3.13
C LYS A 29 9.02 0.85 1.75
N GLU A 30 9.64 0.29 0.71
CA GLU A 30 9.50 0.78 -0.67
C GLU A 30 8.05 0.63 -1.16
N LEU A 31 7.40 -0.49 -0.83
CA LEU A 31 5.99 -0.72 -1.14
C LEU A 31 5.08 0.29 -0.42
N LYS A 32 5.34 0.62 0.85
CA LYS A 32 4.63 1.69 1.56
C LYS A 32 4.76 3.03 0.84
N GLN A 33 5.97 3.43 0.47
CA GLN A 33 6.22 4.72 -0.16
C GLN A 33 5.54 4.83 -1.53
N LEU A 34 5.58 3.77 -2.33
CA LEU A 34 4.89 3.71 -3.61
C LEU A 34 3.38 3.79 -3.45
N ALA A 35 2.82 3.04 -2.50
CA ALA A 35 1.40 3.06 -2.20
C ALA A 35 0.93 4.43 -1.68
N LEU A 36 1.69 5.02 -0.75
CA LEU A 36 1.42 6.34 -0.21
C LEU A 36 1.48 7.41 -1.31
N LYS A 37 2.52 7.38 -2.15
CA LYS A 37 2.66 8.31 -3.26
C LYS A 37 1.47 8.22 -4.22
N ALA A 38 1.08 7.00 -4.59
CA ALA A 38 -0.08 6.79 -5.46
C ALA A 38 -1.40 7.23 -4.81
N ALA A 39 -1.58 6.99 -3.50
CA ALA A 39 -2.76 7.46 -2.77
C ALA A 39 -2.87 8.99 -2.76
N LEU A 40 -1.74 9.67 -2.55
CA LEU A 40 -1.65 11.12 -2.56
C LEU A 40 -1.88 11.71 -3.96
N GLU A 41 -1.45 10.99 -5.00
CA GLU A 41 -1.73 11.36 -6.40
C GLU A 41 -3.20 11.19 -6.76
N ASP A 42 -3.90 10.19 -6.19
CA ASP A 42 -5.29 9.84 -6.52
C ASP A 42 -6.33 10.88 -6.04
N ARG A 43 -5.94 11.95 -5.33
CA ARG A 43 -6.80 13.06 -4.81
C ARG A 43 -8.00 12.67 -3.93
N ALA A 44 -8.42 11.40 -3.93
CA ALA A 44 -9.49 10.84 -3.11
C ALA A 44 -9.05 10.66 -1.65
N VAL A 45 -7.74 10.53 -1.42
CA VAL A 45 -7.15 10.36 -0.09
C VAL A 45 -6.40 11.65 0.29
N THR A 46 -6.90 12.35 1.31
CA THR A 46 -6.20 13.54 1.84
C THR A 46 -4.91 13.15 2.57
N ILE A 47 -3.96 14.08 2.67
CA ILE A 47 -2.66 13.86 3.36
C ILE A 47 -2.88 13.35 4.80
N ALA A 48 -3.86 13.90 5.53
CA ALA A 48 -4.17 13.48 6.89
C ALA A 48 -4.68 12.02 6.97
N GLN A 49 -5.51 11.61 6.02
CA GLN A 49 -5.97 10.22 5.90
C GLN A 49 -4.82 9.28 5.52
N SER A 50 -3.88 9.76 4.70
CA SER A 50 -2.70 9.00 4.29
C SER A 50 -1.71 8.77 5.45
N LEU A 51 -1.60 9.72 6.38
CA LEU A 51 -0.78 9.58 7.60
C LEU A 51 -1.38 8.63 8.64
N GLN A 52 -2.70 8.42 8.61
CA GLN A 52 -3.41 7.44 9.44
C GLN A 52 -3.64 6.11 8.70
N ALA A 53 -3.14 5.99 7.46
CA ALA A 53 -3.43 4.84 6.64
C ALA A 53 -2.60 3.62 7.05
N LYS A 54 -3.26 2.46 7.09
CA LYS A 54 -2.65 1.14 7.21
C LYS A 54 -2.49 0.54 5.81
N PHE A 55 -1.48 -0.31 5.63
CA PHE A 55 -1.26 -0.97 4.35
C PHE A 55 -1.36 -2.48 4.50
N ARG A 56 -2.04 -3.14 3.57
CA ARG A 56 -2.07 -4.59 3.47
C ARG A 56 -1.49 -5.01 2.13
N ILE A 57 -0.52 -5.90 2.18
CA ILE A 57 0.15 -6.41 0.99
C ILE A 57 -0.35 -7.80 0.69
N PHE A 58 -0.77 -7.99 -0.55
CA PHE A 58 -1.20 -9.26 -1.09
C PHE A 58 -0.28 -9.68 -2.25
N ASP A 59 -0.05 -10.98 -2.36
CA ASP A 59 0.62 -11.53 -3.52
C ASP A 59 -0.32 -11.54 -4.74
N VAL A 60 0.19 -12.05 -5.87
CA VAL A 60 -0.57 -12.13 -7.13
C VAL A 60 -1.72 -13.15 -7.08
N THR A 61 -1.72 -14.05 -6.09
CA THR A 61 -2.80 -15.03 -5.86
C THR A 61 -3.87 -14.50 -4.91
N GLY A 62 -3.67 -13.30 -4.34
CA GLY A 62 -4.58 -12.67 -3.41
C GLY A 62 -4.37 -13.09 -1.94
N LYS A 63 -3.29 -13.82 -1.63
CA LYS A 63 -2.96 -14.18 -0.25
C LYS A 63 -2.31 -12.99 0.45
N LEU A 64 -2.73 -12.72 1.68
CA LEU A 64 -2.10 -11.70 2.52
C LEU A 64 -0.65 -12.11 2.82
N VAL A 65 0.28 -11.26 2.42
CA VAL A 65 1.72 -11.42 2.64
C VAL A 65 2.13 -10.69 3.90
N GLU A 66 1.63 -9.47 4.10
CA GLU A 66 2.06 -8.61 5.20
C GLU A 66 0.96 -7.61 5.59
N ASN A 67 0.75 -7.45 6.89
CA ASN A 67 0.03 -6.31 7.45
C ASN A 67 1.06 -5.29 7.89
N ILE A 68 0.93 -4.09 7.36
CA ILE A 68 1.78 -2.98 7.69
C ILE A 68 0.92 -2.00 8.49
N ASP A 69 0.98 -2.16 9.81
CA ASP A 69 0.52 -1.17 10.76
C ASP A 69 1.74 -0.32 11.14
N ASP A 70 1.69 1.01 10.92
CA ASP A 70 2.64 1.91 11.59
C ASP A 70 2.27 1.95 13.07
N ALA A 71 2.84 1.04 13.84
CA ALA A 71 3.13 1.30 15.23
C ALA A 71 4.51 1.99 15.26
N THR A 72 4.49 3.26 15.69
CA THR A 72 5.63 4.19 15.91
C THR A 72 6.33 4.83 14.71
#